data_AF-A0A928AF92-F1
#
_entry.id   AF-A0A928AF92-F1
#
_cell.length_a   1.000
_cell.length_b   1.000
_cell.length_c   1.000
_cell.angle_alpha   90.00
_cell.angle_beta   90.00
_cell.angle_gamma   90.00
#
_symmetry.space_group_name_H-M   'P 1'
#
loop_
_entity.id
_entity.type
_entity.pdbx_description
1 polymer ?
#
loop_
_entity_poly.entity_id
_entity_poly.type
_entity_poly.pdbx_seq_one_letter_code
_entity_poly.pdbx_strand_id
1 'polypeptide(L)' 'MGYIKDSYRELVEKVSWPSFSSLQSSTVVVMVASLIFSLVVLVMDISFEAVMSGVYKLLGNF' A
#
# COMPACT_ATOMS: atom_id res chain seq x y z
N MET A 1 27.15 -4.06 34.74
CA MET A 1 27.26 -4.56 33.35
C MET A 1 26.25 -5.69 33.03
N GLY A 2 25.06 -5.71 33.67
CA GLY A 2 24.04 -6.76 33.46
C GLY A 2 22.82 -6.25 32.69
N TYR A 3 22.34 -5.06 33.03
CA TYR A 3 21.11 -4.46 32.50
C TYR A 3 21.04 -4.32 30.97
N ILE A 4 22.15 -3.96 30.30
CA ILE A 4 22.14 -3.83 28.84
C ILE A 4 21.90 -5.20 28.19
N LYS A 5 22.50 -6.27 28.73
CA LYS A 5 22.40 -7.62 28.17
C LYS A 5 21.01 -8.24 28.39
N ASP A 6 20.38 -7.93 29.52
CA ASP A 6 18.99 -8.33 29.81
C ASP A 6 17.98 -7.55 28.96
N SER A 7 18.16 -6.24 28.76
CA SER A 7 17.33 -5.45 27.84
C SER A 7 17.49 -5.84 26.37
N TYR A 8 18.67 -6.29 25.92
CA TYR A 8 18.84 -6.86 24.57
C TYR A 8 18.13 -8.21 24.40
N ARG A 9 18.09 -9.06 25.45
CA ARG A 9 17.29 -10.30 25.42
C ARG A 9 15.79 -10.00 25.42
N GLU A 10 15.31 -9.03 26.19
CA GLU A 10 13.90 -8.61 26.20
C GLU A 10 13.45 -7.97 24.89
N LEU A 11 14.27 -7.12 24.26
CA LEU A 11 13.93 -6.52 22.97
C LEU A 11 13.90 -7.54 21.84
N VAL A 12 14.68 -8.61 21.92
CA VAL A 12 14.69 -9.69 20.90
C VAL A 12 13.57 -10.71 21.15
N GLU A 13 13.23 -11.02 22.41
CA GLU A 13 12.07 -11.88 22.73
C GLU A 13 10.72 -11.16 22.54
N LYS A 14 10.65 -9.84 22.78
CA LYS A 14 9.42 -9.03 22.63
C LYS A 14 9.31 -8.28 21.31
N VAL A 15 10.40 -8.24 20.54
CA VAL A 15 10.38 -8.01 19.09
C VAL A 15 10.92 -9.27 18.44
N SER A 16 10.17 -10.36 18.58
CA SER A 16 10.23 -11.43 17.59
C SER A 16 9.84 -10.78 16.26
N TRP A 17 10.83 -10.24 15.55
CA TRP A 17 10.76 -10.06 14.11
C TRP A 17 10.13 -11.34 13.58
N PRO A 18 8.89 -11.28 13.07
CA PRO A 18 8.21 -12.49 12.64
C PRO A 18 9.13 -13.14 11.61
N SER A 19 9.31 -14.46 11.70
CA SER A 19 10.12 -15.21 10.74
C SER A 19 9.78 -14.77 9.32
N PHE A 20 10.78 -14.66 8.45
CA PHE A 20 10.63 -14.10 7.09
C PHE A 20 9.44 -14.69 6.29
N SER A 21 8.98 -15.91 6.61
CA SER A 21 7.74 -16.51 6.07
C SER A 21 6.43 -15.79 6.45
N SER A 22 6.31 -15.27 7.67
CA SER A 22 5.11 -14.55 8.14
C SER A 22 5.06 -13.11 7.59
N LEU A 23 6.23 -12.50 7.42
CA LEU A 23 6.37 -11.22 6.72
C LEU A 23 6.02 -11.37 5.24
N GLN A 24 6.50 -12.43 4.57
CA GLN A 24 6.16 -12.72 3.19
C GLN A 24 4.65 -12.95 2.99
N SER A 25 3.98 -13.64 3.93
CA SER A 25 2.51 -13.78 3.91
C SER A 25 1.79 -12.43 3.98
N SER A 26 2.29 -11.52 4.82
CA SER A 26 1.74 -10.16 4.92
C SER A 26 2.06 -9.32 3.68
N THR A 27 3.25 -9.48 3.09
CA THR A 27 3.66 -8.83 1.84
C THR A 27 2.78 -9.26 0.66
N VAL A 28 2.41 -10.55 0.57
CA VAL A 28 1.52 -11.04 -0.50
C VAL A 28 0.15 -10.37 -0.41
N VAL A 29 -0.41 -10.24 0.79
CA VAL A 29 -1.69 -9.54 0.98
C VAL A 29 -1.58 -8.07 0.58
N VAL A 30 -0.51 -7.38 0.97
CA VAL A 30 -0.28 -5.96 0.59
C VAL A 30 -0.05 -5.81 -0.91
N MET A 31 0.65 -6.75 -1.55
CA MET A 31 0.87 -6.77 -3.00
C MET A 31 -0.46 -6.91 -3.76
N VAL A 32 -1.34 -7.81 -3.31
CA VAL A 32 -2.68 -7.98 -3.88
C VAL A 32 -3.55 -6.74 -3.62
N ALA A 33 -3.50 -6.16 -2.42
CA ALA A 33 -4.21 -4.93 -2.11
C ALA A 33 -3.76 -3.77 -3.03
N SER A 34 -2.46 -3.65 -3.26
CA SER A 34 -1.89 -2.62 -4.15
C SER A 34 -2.32 -2.81 -5.61
N LEU A 35 -2.45 -4.05 -6.08
CA LEU A 35 -2.98 -4.36 -7.41
C LEU A 35 -4.45 -3.93 -7.55
N ILE A 36 -5.27 -4.15 -6.51
CA ILE A 36 -6.66 -3.70 -6.51
C ILE A 36 -6.73 -2.17 -6.53
N PHE A 37 -5.93 -1.48 -5.72
CA PHE A 37 -5.85 -0.02 -5.76
C PHE A 37 -5.38 0.50 -7.11
N SER A 38 -4.42 -0.15 -7.76
CA SER A 38 -3.96 0.20 -9.10
C SER A 38 -5.09 0.11 -10.15
N LEU A 39 -5.91 -0.95 -10.11
CA LEU A 39 -7.07 -1.08 -10.99
C LEU A 39 -8.10 0.04 -10.75
N VAL A 40 -8.35 0.38 -9.49
CA VAL A 40 -9.30 1.43 -9.12
C VAL A 40 -8.82 2.81 -9.58
N VAL A 41 -7.53 3.13 -9.42
CA VAL A 41 -6.94 4.38 -9.93
C VAL A 41 -7.01 4.44 -11.45
N LEU A 42 -6.77 3.32 -12.14
CA LEU A 42 -6.88 3.26 -13.61
C LEU A 42 -8.29 3.59 -14.09
N VAL A 43 -9.33 3.09 -13.39
CA VAL A 43 -10.72 3.46 -13.70
C VAL A 43 -10.96 4.95 -13.42
N MET A 44 -10.43 5.48 -12.33
CA MET A 44 -10.55 6.91 -12.02
C MET A 44 -9.89 7.79 -13.08
N ASP A 45 -8.69 7.45 -13.54
CA ASP A 45 -7.97 8.20 -14.57
C ASP A 45 -8.78 8.27 -15.89
N ILE A 46 -9.30 7.13 -16.35
CA ILE A 46 -10.15 7.08 -17.56
C ILE A 46 -11.43 7.88 -17.36
N SER A 47 -12.07 7.75 -16.20
CA SER A 47 -13.31 8.47 -15.90
C SER A 47 -13.08 9.99 -15.93
N PHE A 48 -11.92 10.45 -15.44
CA PHE A 48 -11.57 11.85 -15.41
C PHE A 48 -11.31 12.40 -16.81
N GLU A 49 -10.57 11.68 -17.65
CA GLU A 49 -10.36 12.06 -19.06
C GLU A 49 -11.67 12.14 -19.84
N ALA A 50 -12.57 11.17 -19.64
CA ALA A 50 -13.87 11.14 -20.30
C ALA A 50 -14.76 12.32 -19.89
N VAL A 51 -14.83 12.62 -18.58
CA VAL A 51 -15.58 13.77 -18.06
C VAL A 51 -14.97 15.07 -18.57
N MET A 52 -13.66 15.22 -18.50
CA MET A 52 -12.94 16.42 -18.94
C MET A 52 -13.13 16.65 -20.44
N SER A 53 -13.02 15.60 -21.27
CA SER A 53 -13.33 15.68 -22.71
C SER A 53 -14.78 16.09 -22.97
N GLY A 54 -15.73 15.56 -22.19
CA GLY A 54 -17.14 15.92 -22.28
C GLY A 54 -17.40 17.39 -21.95
N VAL A 55 -16.82 17.88 -20.85
CA VAL A 55 -16.92 19.28 -20.43
C VAL A 55 -16.28 20.21 -21.45
N TYR A 56 -15.06 19.91 -21.92
CA TYR A 56 -14.40 20.72 -22.96
C TYR A 56 -15.17 20.75 -24.27
N LYS A 57 -15.73 19.62 -24.72
CA LYS A 57 -16.56 19.56 -25.93
C LYS A 57 -17.85 20.37 -25.78
N LEU A 58 -18.52 20.29 -24.62
CA LEU A 58 -19.72 21.08 -24.35
C LEU A 58 -19.44 22.58 -24.31
N LEU A 59 -18.33 22.98 -23.69
CA LEU A 59 -17.97 24.39 -23.50
C LEU A 59 -17.38 25.01 -24.78
N GLY A 60 -16.60 24.24 -25.55
CA GLY A 60 -16.04 24.68 -26.83
C GLY A 60 -17.00 24.55 -28.03
N ASN A 61 -18.15 23.89 -27.87
CA ASN A 61 -19.22 23.84 -28.87
C ASN A 61 -20.26 24.98 -28.69
N PHE A 62 -20.05 25.87 -27.71
CA PHE A 62 -20.70 27.17 -27.61
C PHE A 62 -19.77 28.26 -28.16
#